data_AF-A0A2W6EYZ1-F1
#
_entry.id   AF-A0A2W6EYZ1-F1
#
_cell.length_a   1.000
_cell.length_b   1.000
_cell.length_c   1.000
_cell.angle_alpha   90.00
_cell.angle_beta   90.00
_cell.angle_gamma   90.00
#
_symmetry.space_group_name_H-M   'P 1'
#
loop_
_entity.id
_entity.type
_entity.pdbx_description
1 polymer ?
#
loop_
_entity_poly.entity_id
_entity_poly.type
_entity_poly.pdbx_seq_one_letter_code
_entity_poly.pdbx_strand_id
1 'polypeptide(L)'
;MPDQWQISFDHGHQQRYLPDRRAVLSYVLSVGPRAASPQFEVFVESKPAPRSDGRPAGRAFSRVDVIDLSRPGEVERLRAELGQLAEMDRPGRPGAAGSPS
;
A
#
# COMPACT_ATOMS: atom_id res chain seq x y z
N MET A 1 -8.72 -10.23 0.59
CA MET A 1 -7.58 -9.29 0.51
C MET A 1 -6.69 -9.78 -0.63
N PRO A 2 -6.10 -8.91 -1.46
CA PRO A 2 -5.10 -9.35 -2.44
C PRO A 2 -3.93 -10.01 -1.70
N ASP A 3 -3.47 -11.16 -2.21
CA ASP A 3 -2.43 -11.99 -1.57
C ASP A 3 -1.05 -11.34 -1.57
N GLN A 4 -0.80 -10.39 -2.47
CA GLN A 4 0.51 -9.74 -2.58
C GLN A 4 0.38 -8.29 -3.05
N TRP A 5 1.10 -7.38 -2.38
CA TRP A 5 1.28 -6.00 -2.81
C TRP A 5 2.67 -5.82 -3.42
N GLN A 6 2.77 -4.90 -4.37
CA GLN A 6 4.04 -4.49 -4.97
C GLN A 6 4.11 -2.98 -5.03
N ILE A 7 5.29 -2.44 -4.78
CA ILE A 7 5.62 -1.05 -5.07
C ILE A 7 6.71 -0.99 -6.14
N SER A 8 6.62 0.03 -6.99
CA SER A 8 7.62 0.39 -7.97
C SER A 8 7.96 1.87 -7.80
N PHE A 9 9.24 2.21 -7.76
CA PHE A 9 9.70 3.58 -7.57
C PHE A 9 11.01 3.78 -8.29
N ASP A 10 11.51 5.01 -8.28
CA ASP A 10 12.72 5.37 -9.03
C ASP A 10 12.53 5.09 -10.53
N HIS A 11 11.44 5.60 -11.11
CA HIS A 11 11.09 5.40 -12.53
C HIS A 11 10.98 3.93 -12.97
N GLY A 12 10.69 3.02 -12.03
CA GLY A 12 10.57 1.58 -12.31
C GLY A 12 11.86 0.78 -12.13
N HIS A 13 12.97 1.44 -11.77
CA HIS A 13 14.24 0.77 -11.51
C HIS A 13 14.23 -0.03 -10.21
N GLN A 14 13.41 0.36 -9.23
CA GLN A 14 13.32 -0.32 -7.94
C GLN A 14 11.93 -0.86 -7.71
N GLN A 15 11.85 -2.15 -7.39
CA GLN A 15 10.59 -2.85 -7.13
C GLN A 15 10.70 -3.64 -5.84
N ARG A 16 9.62 -3.65 -5.05
CA ARG A 16 9.57 -4.42 -3.80
C ARG A 16 8.20 -5.00 -3.56
N TYR A 17 8.19 -6.27 -3.17
CA TYR A 17 6.99 -6.99 -2.76
C TYR A 17 6.74 -6.82 -1.26
N LEU A 18 5.49 -6.57 -0.91
CA LEU A 18 5.05 -6.30 0.45
C LEU A 18 3.78 -7.13 0.76
N PRO A 19 3.59 -7.55 2.02
CA PRO A 19 2.48 -8.43 2.38
C PRO A 19 1.12 -7.74 2.29
N ASP A 20 1.05 -6.45 2.61
CA ASP A 20 -0.21 -5.73 2.76
C ASP A 20 -0.05 -4.21 2.55
N ARG A 21 -1.18 -3.49 2.50
CA ARG A 21 -1.21 -2.03 2.33
C ARG A 21 -0.53 -1.28 3.47
N ARG A 22 -0.60 -1.76 4.71
CA ARG A 22 0.05 -1.14 5.87
C ARG A 22 1.57 -1.18 5.70
N ALA A 23 2.11 -2.30 5.24
CA ALA A 23 3.53 -2.45 4.91
C ALA A 23 3.94 -1.52 3.75
N VAL A 24 3.09 -1.33 2.73
CA VAL A 24 3.30 -0.34 1.66
C VAL A 24 3.46 1.07 2.22
N LEU A 25 2.48 1.54 3.01
CA LEU A 25 2.50 2.89 3.56
C LEU A 25 3.71 3.10 4.49
N SER A 26 3.98 2.14 5.38
CA SER A 26 5.13 2.19 6.28
C SER A 26 6.45 2.24 5.52
N TYR A 27 6.57 1.49 4.43
CA TYR A 27 7.78 1.49 3.61
C TYR A 27 7.98 2.83 2.90
N VAL A 28 6.93 3.35 2.25
CA VAL A 28 6.99 4.64 1.55
C VAL A 28 7.35 5.78 2.51
N LEU A 29 6.77 5.81 3.71
CA LEU A 29 7.11 6.80 4.73
C LEU A 29 8.55 6.68 5.25
N SER A 30 9.09 5.46 5.29
CA SER A 30 10.47 5.22 5.76
C SER A 30 11.53 5.50 4.69
N VAL A 31 11.25 5.20 3.43
CA VAL A 31 12.22 5.32 2.31
C VAL A 31 12.07 6.64 1.59
N GLY A 32 10.87 7.21 1.55
CA GLY A 32 10.53 8.47 0.88
C GLY A 32 11.53 9.61 1.08
N PRO A 33 11.96 9.94 2.31
CA PRO A 33 12.94 11.00 2.54
C PRO A 33 14.33 10.76 1.94
N ARG A 34 14.64 9.52 1.55
CA ARG A 34 15.94 9.10 0.98
C ARG A 34 15.82 8.65 -0.48
N ALA A 35 14.61 8.58 -1.03
CA ALA A 35 14.38 8.14 -2.39
C ALA A 35 14.76 9.26 -3.37
N ALA A 36 15.41 8.88 -4.47
CA ALA A 36 15.76 9.83 -5.53
C ALA A 36 14.51 10.38 -6.25
N SER A 37 13.42 9.61 -6.24
CA SER A 37 12.13 10.01 -6.82
C SER A 37 11.04 10.03 -5.73
N PRO A 38 10.21 11.09 -5.65
CA PRO A 38 9.13 11.19 -4.66
C PRO A 38 7.90 10.34 -5.03
N GLN A 39 7.86 9.77 -6.23
CA GLN A 39 6.73 9.02 -6.77
C GLN A 39 6.91 7.51 -6.59
N PHE A 40 5.88 6.88 -6.03
CA PHE A 40 5.78 5.45 -5.79
C PHE A 40 4.50 4.92 -6.42
N GLU A 41 4.63 4.01 -7.36
CA GLU A 41 3.50 3.31 -7.97
C GLU A 41 3.18 2.06 -7.14
N VAL A 42 1.91 1.87 -6.79
CA VAL A 42 1.45 0.75 -5.98
C VAL A 42 0.57 -0.18 -6.81
N PHE A 43 0.88 -1.46 -6.72
CA PHE A 43 0.21 -2.53 -7.42
C PHE A 43 -0.28 -3.58 -6.44
N VAL A 44 -1.36 -4.26 -6.81
CA VAL A 44 -1.85 -5.45 -6.11
C VAL A 44 -1.87 -6.62 -7.07
N GLU A 45 -1.66 -7.83 -6.55
CA GLU A 45 -1.88 -9.04 -7.30
C GLU A 45 -3.37 -9.12 -7.68
N SER A 46 -3.61 -9.07 -8.98
CA SER A 46 -4.91 -9.28 -9.59
C SER A 46 -5.06 -10.74 -9.96
N LYS A 47 -6.30 -11.24 -9.87
CA LYS A 47 -6.60 -12.60 -10.33
C LYS A 47 -6.12 -12.74 -11.77
N PRO A 48 -5.35 -13.79 -12.10
CA PRO A 48 -4.93 -14.03 -13.47
C PRO A 48 -6.19 -14.11 -14.34
N ALA A 49 -6.32 -13.19 -15.30
CA ALA A 49 -7.37 -13.32 -16.30
C ALA A 49 -7.10 -14.61 -17.08
N PRO A 50 -8.11 -15.48 -17.28
CA PRO A 50 -7.92 -16.70 -18.03
C PRO A 50 -7.39 -16.36 -19.42
N ARG A 51 -6.21 -16.86 -19.76
CA ARG A 51 -5.65 -16.71 -21.10
C ARG A 51 -6.51 -17.56 -22.03
N SER A 52 -6.86 -17.02 -23.19
CA SER A 52 -7.69 -17.72 -24.21
C SER A 52 -7.08 -19.04 -24.71
N ASP A 53 -5.80 -19.29 -24.39
CA ASP A 53 -4.98 -20.43 -24.81
C ASP A 53 -4.87 -21.54 -23.74
N GLY A 54 -5.64 -21.47 -22.63
CA GLY A 54 -5.66 -22.50 -21.58
C GLY A 54 -4.39 -22.63 -20.72
N ARG A 55 -3.33 -21.87 -21.01
CA ARG A 55 -2.14 -21.79 -20.16
C ARG A 55 -2.40 -20.93 -18.92
N PRO A 56 -1.78 -21.25 -17.76
CA PRO A 56 -1.86 -20.38 -16.59
C PRO A 56 -1.30 -19.02 -16.97
N ALA A 57 -2.16 -17.99 -16.89
CA ALA A 57 -1.67 -16.62 -16.92
C ALA A 57 -0.80 -16.44 -15.67
N GLY A 58 0.43 -15.99 -15.87
CA GLY A 58 1.32 -15.65 -14.76
C GLY A 58 0.65 -14.63 -13.82
N ARG A 59 1.19 -14.48 -12.61
CA ARG A 59 0.71 -13.49 -11.64
C ARG A 59 0.62 -12.13 -12.32
N ALA A 60 -0.57 -11.55 -12.32
CA ALA A 60 -0.81 -10.23 -12.88
C ALA A 60 -0.84 -9.22 -11.75
N PHE A 61 -0.15 -8.10 -11.91
CA PHE A 61 -0.22 -6.99 -10.96
C PHE A 61 -0.93 -5.83 -11.63
N SER A 62 -1.93 -5.27 -10.96
CA SER A 62 -2.65 -4.09 -11.43
C SER A 62 -2.30 -2.90 -10.57
N ARG A 63 -1.99 -1.76 -11.21
CA ARG A 63 -1.72 -0.51 -10.49
C ARG A 63 -3.02 -0.02 -9.87
N VAL A 64 -3.02 0.11 -8.55
CA VAL A 64 -4.19 0.57 -7.78
C VAL A 64 -4.03 2.00 -7.29
N ASP A 65 -2.79 2.47 -7.13
CA ASP A 65 -2.52 3.77 -6.53
C ASP A 65 -1.16 4.31 -6.99
N VAL A 66 -0.98 5.62 -6.88
CA VAL A 66 0.29 6.32 -7.06
C VAL A 66 0.45 7.32 -5.93
N ILE A 67 1.47 7.10 -5.10
CA ILE A 67 1.80 7.96 -3.96
C ILE A 67 2.88 8.93 -4.41
N ASP A 68 2.62 10.23 -4.29
CA ASP A 68 3.55 11.29 -4.67
C ASP A 68 3.89 12.17 -3.46
N LEU A 69 5.07 11.95 -2.88
CA LEU A 69 5.54 12.66 -1.70
C LEU A 69 5.90 14.12 -1.97
N SER A 70 5.94 14.57 -3.23
CA SER A 70 6.14 15.98 -3.56
C SER A 70 4.88 16.81 -3.29
N ARG A 71 3.71 16.15 -3.20
CA ARG A 71 2.44 16.83 -2.94
C ARG A 71 2.36 17.30 -1.49
N PRO A 72 1.99 18.57 -1.25
CA PRO A 72 1.81 19.07 0.09
C PRO A 72 0.71 18.27 0.81
N GLY A 73 1.01 17.77 2.01
CA GLY A 73 0.07 17.00 2.83
C GLY A 73 -0.01 15.50 2.52
N GLU A 74 0.66 14.99 1.47
CA GLU A 74 0.60 13.55 1.16
C GLU A 74 1.18 12.70 2.31
N VAL A 75 2.30 13.13 2.92
CA VAL A 75 2.89 12.45 4.08
C VAL A 75 1.90 12.35 5.25
N GLU A 76 1.16 13.42 5.54
CA GLU A 76 0.16 13.46 6.61
C GLU A 76 -1.02 12.54 6.30
N ARG A 77 -1.51 12.56 5.05
CA ARG A 77 -2.55 11.65 4.56
C ARG A 77 -2.12 10.19 4.71
N LEU A 78 -0.90 9.83 4.29
CA LEU A 78 -0.38 8.46 4.41
C LEU A 78 -0.26 8.02 5.88
N ARG A 79 0.16 8.93 6.77
CA ARG A 79 0.21 8.65 8.21
C ARG A 79 -1.18 8.44 8.80
N ALA A 80 -2.17 9.23 8.39
CA ALA A 80 -3.56 9.05 8.83
C ALA A 80 -4.17 7.74 8.30
N GLU A 81 -3.90 7.37 7.05
CA GLU A 81 -4.31 6.07 6.48
C GLU A 81 -3.65 4.90 7.22
N LEU A 82 -2.35 5.01 7.50
CA LEU A 82 -1.61 4.02 8.28
C LEU A 82 -2.16 3.86 9.70
N GLY A 83 -2.54 4.97 10.35
CA GLY A 83 -3.19 4.97 11.65
C GLY A 83 -4.53 4.23 11.63
N GLN A 84 -5.40 4.54 10.67
CA GLN A 84 -6.69 3.86 10.51
C GLN A 84 -6.54 2.36 10.29
N LEU A 85 -5.60 1.95 9.42
CA LEU A 85 -5.33 0.52 9.18
C LEU A 85 -4.81 -0.18 10.45
N ALA A 86 -3.98 0.48 11.25
CA ALA A 86 -3.51 -0.05 12.53
C ALA A 86 -4.64 -0.17 13.56
N GLU A 87 -5.63 0.72 13.53
CA GLU A 87 -6.82 0.61 14.40
C GLU A 87 -7.76 -0.52 13.96
N MET A 88 -7.90 -0.75 12.65
CA MET A 88 -8.69 -1.86 12.11
C MET A 88 -8.07 -3.23 12.39
N ASP A 89 -6.75 -3.32 12.47
CA ASP A 89 -6.02 -4.56 12.74
C ASP A 89 -5.94 -4.91 14.24
N ARG A 90 -6.22 -3.95 15.15
CA ARG A 90 -6.26 -4.24 16.58
C ARG A 90 -7.43 -5.18 16.89
N PRO A 91 -7.18 -6.39 17.42
CA PRO A 91 -8.26 -7.23 17.93
C PRO A 91 -8.78 -6.59 19.23
N GLY A 92 -9.89 -5.88 19.12
CA GLY A 92 -10.65 -5.36 20.26
C GLY A 92 -10.15 -4.04 20.84
N ARG A 93 -10.79 -2.94 20.45
CA ARG A 93 -11.13 -1.90 21.43
C ARG A 93 -12.65 -1.68 21.34
N PRO A 94 -13.44 -2.06 22.36
CA PRO A 94 -14.83 -1.66 22.42
C PRO A 94 -14.86 -0.14 22.54
N GLY A 95 -15.91 0.47 22.00
CA GLY A 95 -16.05 1.92 21.92
C GLY A 95 -15.66 2.64 23.20
N ALA A 96 -15.08 3.82 23.04
CA ALA A 96 -15.01 4.83 24.09
C ALA A 96 -16.44 5.22 24.49
N ALA A 97 -17.09 4.38 25.28
CA ALA A 97 -18.33 4.71 25.96
C ALA A 97 -17.94 5.44 27.25
N GLY A 98 -18.21 6.76 27.24
CA GLY A 98 -18.62 7.54 28.39
C GLY A 98 -17.68 7.59 29.59
N SER A 99 -16.98 8.71 29.73
CA SER A 99 -16.48 9.17 31.03
C SER A 99 -17.63 9.25 32.05
N PRO A 100 -17.40 8.87 33.32
CA PRO A 100 -18.41 8.97 34.36
C PRO A 100 -18.54 10.42 34.86
N SER A 101 -19.74 10.83 35.23
CA SER A 101 -20.04 11.98 36.08
C SER A 101 -21.24 11.67 36.95
#